data_AF-K2IZ22-F1
#
_entry.id   AF-K2IZ22-F1
#
_cell.length_a   1.000
_cell.length_b   1.000
_cell.length_c   1.000
_cell.angle_alpha   90.00
_cell.angle_beta   90.00
_cell.angle_gamma   90.00
#
_symmetry.space_group_name_H-M   'P 1'
#
loop_
_entity.id
_entity.type
_entity.pdbx_description
1 polymer ?
#
loop_
_entity_poly.entity_id
_entity_poly.type
_entity_poly.pdbx_seq_one_letter_code
_entity_poly.pdbx_strand_id
1 'polypeptide(L)'
;MTEWRRLSPWGILFFLLGQLRQWAQAIPAALAGGVYMGKFDISTALLVLILVAPFGMGLGALVSWWRFLYQLKPGRLEITQGWFFRKHLEIPAERVQNIEVSQPLYFKPLGLFNLHIETAGASGQEAKLAALREDEVKAVKAMLLAAQSEVDTEAHEAEPPLLTRSIGDLLLFGLCHNHLAWLLVVMAPFYDNLADQLDWLLDSNLDTWGPFAYLVGFIVLVLVLTALSMLAAVLIYHPYRLERQQGKLLQSGGLLNHRQLAMEHRRLQWLELRRNLLDRLFGRWQLSLHPVRDGNTKQGQEPSQKLLAPALRTAELPELLALAGAQRLPQGAFCRPPAYYLGRLLLWTALPALLLGAGSAIELGWGALLLGLAPWCWVYLYWLGCGWQLDEDRLWVRRGLWSQHFWLLLPHKVQGVKLVQSPGQRTRGYATLALTTAAGHLTLPYLPLRQACYLRNWLLAKAQQRPEHWL
;
A
#
# COMPACT_ATOMS: atom_id res chain seq x y z
N MET A 1 24.31 18.58 -19.88
CA MET A 1 25.24 18.54 -18.73
C MET A 1 26.05 17.24 -18.81
N THR A 2 27.12 17.23 -19.59
CA THR A 2 27.81 15.99 -20.03
C THR A 2 28.98 15.58 -19.14
N GLU A 3 29.00 15.90 -17.86
CA GLU A 3 30.07 15.50 -16.93
C GLU A 3 29.51 14.68 -15.77
N TRP A 4 30.33 13.77 -15.21
CA TRP A 4 29.97 12.99 -14.03
C TRP A 4 29.84 13.89 -12.81
N ARG A 5 28.67 13.86 -12.18
CA ARG A 5 28.38 14.62 -10.96
C ARG A 5 28.10 13.67 -9.80
N ARG A 6 28.47 14.13 -8.61
CA ARG A 6 28.11 13.49 -7.34
C ARG A 6 26.77 14.04 -6.86
N LEU A 7 26.07 13.25 -6.06
CA LEU A 7 24.94 13.77 -5.28
C LEU A 7 25.45 14.78 -4.24
N SER A 8 24.58 15.65 -3.73
CA SER A 8 24.96 16.55 -2.65
C SER A 8 25.46 15.75 -1.42
N PRO A 9 26.35 16.31 -0.58
CA PRO A 9 26.87 15.62 0.61
C PRO A 9 25.79 15.12 1.57
N TRP A 10 24.65 15.82 1.62
CA TRP A 10 23.49 15.42 2.40
C TRP A 10 22.84 14.11 1.93
N GLY A 11 23.20 13.63 0.74
CA GLY A 11 22.84 12.29 0.26
C GLY A 11 23.35 11.16 1.16
N ILE A 12 24.38 11.38 2.00
CA ILE A 12 24.82 10.42 3.01
C ILE A 12 23.67 10.03 3.95
N LEU A 13 22.85 11.01 4.36
CA LEU A 13 21.71 10.78 5.24
C LEU A 13 20.67 9.85 4.60
N PHE A 14 20.44 9.99 3.30
CA PHE A 14 19.53 9.11 2.55
C PHE A 14 20.03 7.65 2.55
N PHE A 15 21.33 7.43 2.28
CA PHE A 15 21.91 6.08 2.33
C PHE A 15 21.93 5.50 3.74
N LEU A 16 22.19 6.32 4.77
CA LEU A 16 22.18 5.91 6.16
C LEU A 16 20.79 5.46 6.61
N LEU A 17 19.75 6.27 6.33
CA LEU A 17 18.37 5.92 6.64
C LEU A 17 17.90 4.67 5.88
N GLY A 18 18.33 4.52 4.62
CA GLY A 18 18.07 3.33 3.82
C GLY A 18 18.66 2.07 4.44
N GLN A 19 19.91 2.13 4.90
CA GLN A 19 20.56 1.02 5.61
C GLN A 19 19.87 0.72 6.95
N LEU A 20 19.57 1.76 7.74
CA LEU A 20 18.88 1.59 9.02
C LEU A 20 17.56 0.83 8.88
N ARG A 21 16.77 1.14 7.85
CA ARG A 21 15.51 0.43 7.56
C ARG A 21 15.73 -1.04 7.22
N GLN A 22 16.76 -1.37 6.43
CA GLN A 22 17.07 -2.76 6.08
C GLN A 22 17.50 -3.57 7.31
N TRP A 23 18.32 -2.96 8.16
CA TRP A 23 18.78 -3.58 9.41
C TRP A 23 17.66 -3.73 10.43
N ALA A 24 16.77 -2.75 10.57
CA ALA A 24 15.62 -2.83 11.47
C ALA A 24 14.75 -4.07 11.20
N GLN A 25 14.67 -4.53 9.95
CA GLN A 25 13.96 -5.76 9.58
C GLN A 25 14.74 -7.03 9.94
N ALA A 26 16.07 -6.96 10.01
CA ALA A 26 16.94 -8.08 10.34
C ALA A 26 17.15 -8.25 11.85
N ILE A 27 17.00 -7.19 12.65
CA ILE A 27 17.20 -7.20 14.11
C ILE A 27 16.36 -8.28 14.81
N PRO A 28 15.04 -8.43 14.57
CA PRO A 28 14.25 -9.46 15.25
C PRO A 28 14.74 -10.88 14.95
N ALA A 29 15.14 -11.17 13.71
CA ALA A 29 15.64 -12.47 13.32
C ALA A 29 17.03 -12.76 13.94
N ALA A 30 17.90 -11.74 13.99
CA ALA A 30 19.22 -11.85 14.62
C ALA A 30 19.12 -12.06 16.14
N LEU A 31 18.23 -11.32 16.82
CA LEU A 31 17.95 -11.49 18.25
C LEU A 31 17.36 -12.89 18.53
N ALA A 32 16.38 -13.34 17.74
CA ALA A 32 15.80 -14.67 17.89
C ALA A 32 16.85 -15.78 17.70
N GLY A 33 17.72 -15.67 16.69
CA GLY A 33 18.79 -16.65 16.46
C GLY A 33 19.87 -16.66 17.55
N GLY A 34 20.24 -15.48 18.07
CA GLY A 34 21.22 -15.35 19.15
C GLY A 34 20.74 -15.97 20.47
N VAL A 35 19.46 -15.75 20.82
CA VAL A 35 18.82 -16.37 22.00
C VAL A 35 18.70 -17.88 21.83
N TYR A 36 18.31 -18.36 20.64
CA TYR A 36 18.13 -19.80 20.38
C TYR A 36 19.43 -20.60 20.36
N MET A 37 20.55 -19.98 19.95
CA MET A 37 21.86 -20.64 19.92
C MET A 37 22.60 -20.60 21.26
N GLY A 38 22.12 -19.86 22.27
CA GLY A 38 22.74 -19.80 23.59
C GLY A 38 24.19 -19.29 23.62
N LYS A 39 24.64 -18.61 22.55
CA LYS A 39 26.04 -18.27 22.28
C LYS A 39 26.41 -16.81 22.49
N PHE A 40 25.46 -15.95 22.85
CA PHE A 40 25.71 -14.53 23.05
C PHE A 40 25.18 -14.05 24.40
N ASP A 41 26.09 -13.52 25.23
CA ASP A 41 25.70 -12.66 26.34
C ASP A 41 25.01 -11.42 25.77
N ILE A 42 23.77 -11.17 26.20
CA ILE A 42 22.92 -10.07 25.75
C ILE A 42 23.64 -8.72 25.86
N SER A 43 24.50 -8.57 26.86
CA SER A 43 25.35 -7.39 27.08
C SER A 43 26.35 -7.14 25.94
N THR A 44 26.99 -8.18 25.41
CA THR A 44 27.93 -8.06 24.27
C THR A 44 27.21 -7.74 22.97
N ALA A 45 26.02 -8.33 22.75
CA ALA A 45 25.19 -8.04 21.59
C ALA A 45 24.67 -6.60 21.59
N LEU A 46 24.25 -6.09 22.75
CA LEU A 46 23.85 -4.69 22.92
C LEU A 46 25.01 -3.72 22.69
N LEU A 47 26.21 -4.04 23.17
CA LEU A 47 27.39 -3.21 22.97
C LEU A 47 27.78 -3.13 21.48
N VAL A 48 27.78 -4.26 20.76
CA VAL A 48 28.02 -4.29 19.30
C VAL A 48 26.96 -3.48 18.54
N LEU A 49 25.69 -3.59 18.93
CA LEU A 49 24.59 -2.85 18.33
C LEU A 49 24.70 -1.33 18.54
N ILE A 50 25.18 -0.89 19.72
CA ILE A 50 25.26 0.54 20.07
C ILE A 50 26.53 1.19 19.52
N LEU A 51 27.67 0.48 19.48
CA LEU A 51 28.97 1.07 19.16
C LEU A 51 29.44 0.76 17.74
N VAL A 52 29.34 -0.51 17.31
CA VAL A 52 29.93 -0.95 16.04
C VAL A 52 28.94 -0.71 14.88
N ALA A 53 27.65 -0.98 15.10
CA ALA A 53 26.66 -0.88 14.05
C ALA A 53 26.49 0.56 13.50
N PRO A 54 26.41 1.63 14.32
CA PRO A 54 26.25 2.99 13.80
C PRO A 54 27.48 3.46 13.02
N PHE A 55 28.67 3.10 13.50
CA PHE A 55 29.92 3.43 12.81
C PHE A 55 30.04 2.71 11.46
N GLY A 56 29.75 1.40 11.45
CA GLY A 56 29.72 0.61 10.23
C GLY A 56 28.68 1.12 9.22
N MET A 57 27.48 1.48 9.68
CA MET A 57 26.43 2.08 8.85
C MET A 57 26.84 3.46 8.31
N GLY A 58 27.43 4.30 9.16
CA GLY A 58 27.91 5.63 8.76
C GLY A 58 28.98 5.53 7.68
N LEU A 59 29.97 4.66 7.88
CA LEU A 59 31.02 4.39 6.90
C LEU A 59 30.43 3.80 5.60
N GLY A 60 29.51 2.83 5.71
CA GLY A 60 28.81 2.25 4.58
C GLY A 60 28.03 3.28 3.77
N ALA A 61 27.34 4.21 4.45
CA ALA A 61 26.60 5.30 3.82
C ALA A 61 27.52 6.30 3.13
N LEU A 62 28.64 6.65 3.77
CA LEU A 62 29.65 7.53 3.20
C LEU A 62 30.26 6.94 1.92
N VAL A 63 30.65 5.67 1.94
CA VAL A 63 31.21 5.01 0.75
C VAL A 63 30.14 4.86 -0.34
N SER A 64 28.89 4.57 0.02
CA SER A 64 27.78 4.50 -0.94
C SER A 64 27.57 5.84 -1.64
N TRP A 65 27.54 6.94 -0.89
CA TRP A 65 27.49 8.29 -1.43
C TRP A 65 28.71 8.61 -2.30
N TRP A 66 29.91 8.29 -1.82
CA TRP A 66 31.17 8.58 -2.52
C TRP A 66 31.29 7.82 -3.86
N ARG A 67 30.67 6.64 -3.97
CA ARG A 67 30.66 5.82 -5.18
C ARG A 67 29.42 6.01 -6.05
N PHE A 68 28.51 6.92 -5.69
CA PHE A 68 27.33 7.24 -6.48
C PHE A 68 27.62 8.44 -7.39
N LEU A 69 27.64 8.22 -8.70
CA LEU A 69 27.82 9.26 -9.71
C LEU A 69 26.70 9.18 -10.75
N TYR A 70 26.27 10.32 -11.26
CA TYR A 70 25.28 10.41 -12.33
C TYR A 70 25.70 11.41 -13.41
N GLN A 71 25.20 11.24 -14.62
CA GLN A 71 25.50 12.09 -15.77
C GLN A 71 24.28 12.19 -16.70
N LEU A 72 24.05 13.39 -17.24
CA LEU A 72 22.94 13.70 -18.15
C LEU A 72 23.47 13.83 -19.59
N LYS A 73 23.26 12.80 -20.41
CA LYS A 73 23.58 12.84 -21.85
C LYS A 73 22.32 13.08 -22.69
N PRO A 74 22.42 13.53 -23.95
CA PRO A 74 21.25 13.66 -24.82
C PRO A 74 20.46 12.33 -24.88
N GLY A 75 19.18 12.38 -24.50
CA GLY A 75 18.27 11.22 -24.53
C GLY A 75 18.51 10.10 -23.51
N ARG A 76 19.51 10.19 -22.61
CA ARG A 76 19.75 9.16 -21.58
C ARG A 76 20.37 9.69 -20.27
N LEU A 77 19.95 9.09 -19.17
CA LEU A 77 20.52 9.28 -17.83
C LEU A 77 21.43 8.09 -17.49
N GLU A 78 22.69 8.36 -17.17
CA GLU A 78 23.65 7.33 -16.77
C GLU A 78 23.96 7.45 -15.27
N ILE A 79 23.96 6.33 -14.56
CA ILE A 79 24.21 6.25 -13.11
C ILE A 79 25.21 5.14 -12.84
N THR A 80 26.17 5.41 -11.97
CA THR A 80 27.11 4.41 -11.45
C THR A 80 26.99 4.33 -9.94
N GLN A 81 26.85 3.11 -9.42
CA GLN A 81 26.66 2.87 -7.99
C GLN A 81 27.18 1.48 -7.57
N GLY A 82 27.34 1.27 -6.27
CA GLY A 82 27.64 -0.04 -5.68
C GLY A 82 28.94 -0.06 -4.87
N TRP A 83 28.94 -0.85 -3.79
CA TRP A 83 29.99 -0.82 -2.75
C TRP A 83 31.26 -1.59 -3.15
N PHE A 84 31.12 -2.84 -3.58
CA PHE A 84 32.21 -3.66 -4.12
C PHE A 84 32.09 -3.77 -5.64
N PHE A 85 30.96 -4.27 -6.10
CA PHE A 85 30.64 -4.40 -7.52
C PHE A 85 30.05 -3.09 -8.06
N ARG A 86 30.68 -2.52 -9.09
CA ARG A 86 30.16 -1.33 -9.79
C ARG A 86 29.02 -1.76 -10.71
N LYS A 87 27.88 -1.12 -10.55
CA LYS A 87 26.72 -1.23 -11.44
C LYS A 87 26.64 0.04 -12.27
N HIS A 88 26.69 -0.12 -13.59
CA HIS A 88 26.41 0.93 -14.55
C HIS A 88 24.96 0.77 -15.00
N LEU A 89 24.16 1.82 -14.80
CA LEU A 89 22.76 1.85 -15.15
C LEU A 89 22.56 2.95 -16.19
N GLU A 90 22.10 2.57 -17.37
CA GLU A 90 21.76 3.50 -18.45
C GLU A 90 20.24 3.50 -18.62
N ILE A 91 19.64 4.67 -18.47
CA ILE A 91 18.19 4.89 -18.58
C ILE A 91 17.95 5.80 -19.80
N PRO A 92 17.54 5.23 -20.95
CA PRO A 92 17.01 6.02 -22.05
C PRO A 92 15.77 6.78 -21.61
N ALA A 93 15.65 8.05 -22.01
CA ALA A 93 14.53 8.90 -21.63
C ALA A 93 13.18 8.38 -22.17
N GLU A 94 13.20 7.72 -23.33
CA GLU A 94 12.05 7.01 -23.92
C GLU A 94 11.53 5.85 -23.05
N ARG A 95 12.38 5.27 -22.20
CA ARG A 95 11.99 4.18 -21.29
C ARG A 95 11.47 4.68 -19.96
N VAL A 96 11.60 5.98 -19.64
CA VAL A 96 11.10 6.51 -18.38
C VAL A 96 9.58 6.51 -18.41
N GLN A 97 8.95 5.88 -17.43
CA GLN A 97 7.50 5.75 -17.38
C GLN A 97 6.89 6.65 -16.31
N ASN A 98 7.56 6.78 -15.18
CA ASN A 98 7.06 7.52 -14.04
C ASN A 98 8.23 8.21 -13.35
N ILE A 99 7.97 9.45 -12.92
CA ILE A 99 8.93 10.30 -12.24
C ILE A 99 8.24 10.80 -10.97
N GLU A 100 8.67 10.29 -9.82
CA GLU A 100 8.25 10.80 -8.53
C GLU A 100 9.30 11.77 -8.01
N VAL A 101 8.85 12.98 -7.69
CA VAL A 101 9.63 13.94 -6.91
C VAL A 101 9.12 13.90 -5.48
N SER A 102 10.02 13.61 -4.54
CA SER A 102 9.72 13.62 -3.12
C SER A 102 10.64 14.57 -2.37
N GLN A 103 10.09 15.35 -1.45
CA GLN A 103 10.85 16.22 -0.55
C GLN A 103 10.65 15.79 0.90
N PRO A 104 11.48 14.86 1.42
CA PRO A 104 11.37 14.43 2.81
C PRO A 104 11.68 15.57 3.78
N LEU A 105 11.12 15.49 4.99
CA LEU A 105 11.34 16.45 6.08
C LEU A 105 12.80 16.84 6.30
N TYR A 106 13.69 15.85 6.31
CA TYR A 106 15.11 16.06 6.58
C TYR A 106 15.84 16.81 5.45
N PHE A 107 15.24 16.92 4.26
CA PHE A 107 15.76 17.67 3.12
C PHE A 107 14.99 18.98 2.86
N LYS A 108 13.81 19.13 3.46
CA LYS A 108 13.00 20.35 3.39
C LYS A 108 13.74 21.63 3.81
N PRO A 109 14.44 21.71 4.97
CA PRO A 109 15.16 22.92 5.35
C PRO A 109 16.38 23.21 4.45
N LEU A 110 16.87 22.20 3.73
CA LEU A 110 18.02 22.31 2.84
C LEU A 110 17.62 22.61 1.38
N GLY A 111 16.32 22.63 1.07
CA GLY A 111 15.83 22.79 -0.31
C GLY A 111 16.25 21.63 -1.24
N LEU A 112 16.42 20.43 -0.67
CA LEU A 112 16.88 19.25 -1.40
C LEU A 112 15.71 18.29 -1.68
N PHE A 113 15.81 17.51 -2.74
CA PHE A 113 14.75 16.64 -3.24
C PHE A 113 15.30 15.27 -3.62
N ASN A 114 14.44 14.26 -3.55
CA ASN A 114 14.71 12.94 -4.09
C ASN A 114 13.90 12.75 -5.36
N LEU A 115 14.57 12.25 -6.39
CA LEU A 115 13.98 11.89 -7.67
C LEU A 115 13.98 10.37 -7.80
N HIS A 116 12.80 9.78 -7.96
CA HIS A 116 12.62 8.36 -8.22
C HIS A 116 12.09 8.18 -9.63
N ILE A 117 12.83 7.44 -10.44
CA ILE A 117 12.57 7.22 -11.86
C ILE A 117 12.29 5.74 -12.04
N GLU A 118 11.10 5.43 -12.53
CA GLU A 118 10.69 4.09 -12.91
C GLU A 118 10.76 3.96 -14.44
N THR A 119 11.33 2.86 -14.92
CA THR A 119 11.57 2.62 -16.35
C THR A 119 10.89 1.35 -16.84
N ALA A 120 10.42 1.37 -18.08
CA ALA A 120 9.91 0.19 -18.78
C ALA A 120 10.99 -0.89 -18.93
N GLY A 121 10.77 -2.09 -18.37
CA GLY A 121 11.65 -3.24 -18.59
C GLY A 121 11.87 -4.14 -17.37
N ALA A 122 12.72 -5.15 -17.55
CA ALA A 122 13.03 -6.15 -16.51
C ALA A 122 13.80 -5.57 -15.31
N SER A 123 13.64 -6.25 -14.16
CA SER A 123 14.22 -5.96 -12.83
C SER A 123 15.56 -5.20 -12.82
N GLY A 124 15.58 -4.06 -12.11
CA GLY A 124 16.82 -3.42 -11.65
C GLY A 124 17.20 -2.12 -12.36
N GLN A 125 16.33 -1.59 -13.23
CA GLN A 125 16.53 -0.31 -13.91
C GLN A 125 15.79 0.87 -13.27
N GLU A 126 15.34 0.74 -12.02
CA GLU A 126 14.86 1.88 -11.22
C GLU A 126 16.04 2.75 -10.77
N ALA A 127 15.90 4.07 -10.91
CA ALA A 127 16.90 5.03 -10.44
C ALA A 127 16.36 5.89 -9.31
N LYS A 128 17.16 6.02 -8.23
CA LYS A 128 16.90 6.92 -7.11
C LYS A 128 18.05 7.90 -6.99
N LEU A 129 17.81 9.15 -7.38
CA LEU A 129 18.76 10.24 -7.18
C LEU A 129 18.32 10.99 -5.92
N ALA A 130 19.14 10.94 -4.88
CA ALA A 130 18.82 11.56 -3.61
C ALA A 130 19.52 12.91 -3.46
N ALA A 131 18.89 13.82 -2.72
CA ALA A 131 19.48 15.08 -2.31
C ALA A 131 19.92 15.99 -3.49
N LEU A 132 19.07 16.10 -4.51
CA LEU A 132 19.22 17.03 -5.64
C LEU A 132 18.66 18.42 -5.29
N ARG A 133 19.24 19.48 -5.84
CA ARG A 133 18.64 20.82 -5.76
C ARG A 133 17.45 20.95 -6.70
N GLU A 134 16.57 21.92 -6.45
CA GLU A 134 15.38 22.15 -7.28
C GLU A 134 15.71 22.35 -8.76
N ASP A 135 16.75 23.12 -9.08
CA ASP A 135 17.19 23.37 -10.46
C ASP A 135 17.70 22.11 -11.15
N GLU A 136 18.36 21.22 -10.40
CA GLU A 136 18.84 19.93 -10.90
C GLU A 136 17.66 18.99 -11.17
N VAL A 137 16.67 18.94 -10.27
CA VAL A 137 15.42 18.19 -10.49
C VAL A 137 14.71 18.69 -11.74
N LYS A 138 14.57 20.01 -11.90
CA LYS A 138 13.96 20.62 -13.09
C LYS A 138 14.74 20.27 -14.35
N ALA A 139 16.07 20.32 -14.32
CA ALA A 139 16.90 19.96 -15.47
C ALA A 139 16.78 18.49 -15.86
N VAL A 140 16.80 17.56 -14.88
CA VAL A 140 16.62 16.13 -15.14
C VAL A 140 15.21 15.88 -15.67
N LYS A 141 14.18 16.48 -15.06
CA LYS A 141 12.79 16.33 -15.49
C LYS A 141 12.58 16.87 -16.91
N ALA A 142 13.09 18.07 -17.21
CA ALA A 142 13.00 18.67 -18.54
C ALA A 142 13.66 17.78 -19.60
N MET A 143 14.85 17.24 -19.30
CA MET A 143 15.56 16.37 -20.25
C MET A 143 14.85 15.02 -20.46
N LEU A 144 14.27 14.43 -19.41
CA LEU A 144 13.52 13.18 -19.52
C LEU A 144 12.17 13.36 -20.22
N LEU A 145 11.48 14.49 -20.00
CA LEU A 145 10.21 14.81 -20.63
C LEU A 145 10.36 15.31 -22.07
N ALA A 146 11.41 16.09 -22.38
CA ALA A 146 11.67 16.57 -23.74
C ALA A 146 11.89 15.44 -24.75
N ALA A 147 12.34 14.27 -24.29
CA ALA A 147 12.46 13.07 -25.13
C ALA A 147 11.13 12.32 -25.32
N GLN A 148 10.09 12.62 -24.53
CA GLN A 148 8.79 11.95 -24.59
C GLN A 148 7.78 12.66 -25.49
N SER A 149 7.95 13.96 -25.75
CA SER A 149 7.42 14.74 -26.90
C SER A 149 7.59 16.25 -26.63
N GLU A 150 7.68 17.04 -27.69
CA GLU A 150 7.71 18.52 -27.78
C GLU A 150 6.49 19.27 -27.19
N VAL A 151 5.85 18.77 -26.13
CA VAL A 151 4.66 19.39 -25.53
C VAL A 151 4.93 19.65 -24.06
N ASP A 152 5.07 20.93 -23.71
CA ASP A 152 4.85 21.56 -22.38
C ASP A 152 5.87 22.67 -22.09
N THR A 153 5.91 23.69 -22.94
CA THR A 153 6.38 25.02 -22.54
C THR A 153 5.40 26.07 -23.02
N GLU A 154 4.12 25.91 -22.67
CA GLU A 154 3.21 27.05 -22.62
C GLU A 154 2.41 26.96 -21.33
N ALA A 155 2.38 28.07 -20.60
CA ALA A 155 1.55 28.30 -19.43
C ALA A 155 0.07 28.06 -19.79
N HIS A 156 -0.40 26.83 -19.63
CA HIS A 156 -1.81 26.49 -19.80
C HIS A 156 -2.59 26.79 -18.53
N GLU A 157 -3.73 27.46 -18.71
CA GLU A 157 -4.72 27.73 -17.67
C GLU A 157 -5.04 26.45 -16.89
N ALA A 158 -4.89 26.53 -15.57
CA ALA A 158 -5.11 25.41 -14.69
C ALA A 158 -6.57 24.94 -14.80
N GLU A 159 -6.81 23.80 -15.44
CA GLU A 159 -8.08 23.08 -15.26
C GLU A 159 -8.32 22.92 -13.76
N PRO A 160 -9.56 23.13 -13.27
CA PRO A 160 -9.84 22.98 -11.86
C PRO A 160 -9.45 21.56 -11.41
N PRO A 161 -8.81 21.41 -10.24
CA PRO A 161 -8.38 20.11 -9.75
C PRO A 161 -9.60 19.18 -9.63
N LEU A 162 -9.52 17.98 -10.24
CA LEU A 162 -10.53 16.91 -10.12
C LEU A 162 -10.90 16.64 -8.66
N LEU A 163 -9.94 16.75 -7.75
CA LEU A 163 -10.17 16.51 -6.34
C LEU A 163 -9.25 17.33 -5.47
N THR A 164 -9.82 17.96 -4.45
CA THR A 164 -9.06 18.55 -3.34
C THR A 164 -9.57 17.99 -2.02
N ARG A 165 -8.72 18.00 -0.99
CA ARG A 165 -9.14 17.57 0.35
C ARG A 165 -8.91 18.65 1.39
N SER A 166 -9.98 18.91 2.14
CA SER A 166 -9.93 19.73 3.33
C SER A 166 -9.21 18.99 4.46
N ILE A 167 -8.70 19.75 5.43
CA ILE A 167 -8.13 19.20 6.67
C ILE A 167 -9.16 18.30 7.38
N GLY A 168 -10.44 18.70 7.39
CA GLY A 168 -11.52 17.92 8.01
C GLY A 168 -11.72 16.55 7.37
N ASP A 169 -11.68 16.47 6.03
CA ASP A 169 -11.78 15.18 5.33
C ASP A 169 -10.56 14.28 5.61
N LEU A 170 -9.37 14.86 5.77
CA LEU A 170 -8.14 14.11 6.10
C LEU A 170 -8.11 13.65 7.58
N LEU A 171 -8.60 14.45 8.51
CA LEU A 171 -8.79 14.05 9.90
C LEU A 171 -9.77 12.87 9.99
N LEU A 172 -10.90 12.97 9.28
CA LEU A 172 -11.87 11.87 9.19
C LEU A 172 -11.26 10.62 8.56
N PHE A 173 -10.43 10.79 7.53
CA PHE A 173 -9.68 9.70 6.92
C PHE A 173 -8.76 9.00 7.94
N GLY A 174 -7.98 9.76 8.71
CA GLY A 174 -7.06 9.21 9.72
C GLY A 174 -7.78 8.56 10.91
N LEU A 175 -8.99 9.02 11.25
CA LEU A 175 -9.88 8.36 12.21
C LEU A 175 -10.37 7.01 11.67
N CYS A 176 -10.82 6.98 10.40
CA CYS A 176 -11.34 5.77 9.76
C CYS A 176 -10.25 4.73 9.44
N HIS A 177 -9.02 5.19 9.21
CA HIS A 177 -7.85 4.39 8.86
C HIS A 177 -6.79 4.52 9.95
N ASN A 178 -7.14 4.11 11.18
CA ASN A 178 -6.23 4.15 12.31
C ASN A 178 -5.11 3.12 12.15
N HIS A 179 -4.04 3.55 11.48
CA HIS A 179 -2.83 2.76 11.24
C HIS A 179 -1.98 2.57 12.49
N LEU A 180 -2.37 3.11 13.66
CA LEU A 180 -1.69 2.90 14.93
C LEU A 180 -2.43 1.90 15.83
N ALA A 181 -3.62 1.43 15.44
CA ALA A 181 -4.38 0.46 16.22
C ALA A 181 -3.64 -0.89 16.37
N TRP A 182 -2.81 -1.30 15.40
CA TRP A 182 -1.97 -2.50 15.55
C TRP A 182 -0.91 -2.35 16.65
N LEU A 183 -0.54 -1.11 17.01
CA LEU A 183 0.39 -0.84 18.11
C LEU A 183 -0.19 -1.37 19.43
N LEU A 184 -1.51 -1.31 19.62
CA LEU A 184 -2.16 -1.88 20.82
C LEU A 184 -1.88 -3.39 20.95
N VAL A 185 -1.92 -4.12 19.83
CA VAL A 185 -1.61 -5.56 19.82
C VAL A 185 -0.15 -5.81 20.15
N VAL A 186 0.75 -4.97 19.64
CA VAL A 186 2.19 -5.07 19.93
C VAL A 186 2.52 -4.65 21.35
N MET A 187 1.74 -3.74 21.93
CA MET A 187 1.88 -3.32 23.33
C MET A 187 1.22 -4.27 24.32
N ALA A 188 0.34 -5.19 23.86
CA ALA A 188 -0.37 -6.11 24.75
C ALA A 188 0.54 -6.97 25.65
N PRO A 189 1.68 -7.52 25.20
CA PRO A 189 2.61 -8.25 26.07
C PRO A 189 3.32 -7.37 27.10
N PHE A 190 3.30 -6.05 26.91
CA PHE A 190 3.88 -5.06 27.81
C PHE A 190 2.82 -4.45 28.74
N TYR A 191 1.59 -4.97 28.72
CA TYR A 191 0.48 -4.45 29.50
C TYR A 191 0.80 -4.43 30.99
N ASP A 192 1.30 -5.53 31.56
CA ASP A 192 1.61 -5.62 32.99
C ASP A 192 2.72 -4.63 33.39
N ASN A 193 3.77 -4.50 32.58
CA ASN A 193 4.86 -3.54 32.84
C ASN A 193 4.38 -2.07 32.78
N LEU A 194 3.45 -1.76 31.87
CA LEU A 194 2.84 -0.43 31.80
C LEU A 194 1.89 -0.20 32.98
N ALA A 195 1.14 -1.22 33.38
CA ALA A 195 0.25 -1.18 34.53
C ALA A 195 1.04 -0.90 35.82
N ASP A 196 2.12 -1.64 36.07
CA ASP A 196 3.00 -1.45 37.24
C ASP A 196 3.62 -0.04 37.28
N GLN A 197 4.04 0.50 36.13
CA GLN A 197 4.56 1.87 36.05
C GLN A 197 3.48 2.93 36.31
N LEU A 198 2.24 2.69 35.87
CA LEU A 198 1.11 3.57 36.16
C LEU A 198 0.72 3.52 37.64
N ASP A 199 0.73 2.35 38.26
CA ASP A 199 0.41 2.17 39.68
C ASP A 199 1.41 2.91 40.58
N TRP A 200 2.69 2.95 40.20
CA TRP A 200 3.69 3.79 40.85
C TRP A 200 3.41 5.30 40.69
N LEU A 201 2.90 5.75 39.54
CA LEU A 201 2.57 7.16 39.28
C LEU A 201 1.27 7.61 39.94
N LEU A 202 0.31 6.72 40.16
CA LEU A 202 -1.06 7.05 40.58
C LEU A 202 -1.31 6.88 42.09
N ASP A 203 -0.25 6.68 42.88
CA ASP A 203 -0.26 6.63 44.35
C ASP A 203 -1.42 5.81 44.94
N SER A 204 -1.32 4.48 44.78
CA SER A 204 -1.80 3.43 45.69
C SER A 204 -3.20 3.55 46.37
N ASN A 205 -4.14 4.30 45.81
CA ASN A 205 -5.57 4.32 46.24
C ASN A 205 -6.50 3.63 45.24
N LEU A 206 -5.96 2.80 44.34
CA LEU A 206 -6.72 2.13 43.28
C LEU A 206 -7.33 0.79 43.71
N ASP A 207 -7.26 0.37 44.97
CA ASP A 207 -7.83 -0.93 45.38
C ASP A 207 -9.35 -1.03 45.17
N THR A 208 -10.08 0.10 45.16
CA THR A 208 -11.53 0.14 44.89
C THR A 208 -11.89 0.56 43.45
N TRP A 209 -11.01 1.28 42.76
CA TRP A 209 -11.26 1.87 41.43
C TRP A 209 -10.34 1.35 40.33
N GLY A 210 -9.44 0.42 40.65
CA GLY A 210 -8.36 -0.07 39.78
C GLY A 210 -8.86 -0.48 38.39
N PRO A 211 -9.85 -1.38 38.28
CA PRO A 211 -10.39 -1.79 36.97
C PRO A 211 -10.94 -0.61 36.15
N PHE A 212 -11.53 0.39 36.81
CA PHE A 212 -12.04 1.59 36.12
C PHE A 212 -10.90 2.52 35.70
N ALA A 213 -9.87 2.70 36.52
CA ALA A 213 -8.67 3.45 36.19
C ALA A 213 -7.94 2.84 34.97
N TYR A 214 -7.80 1.51 34.92
CA TYR A 214 -7.22 0.80 33.78
C TYR A 214 -8.06 0.96 32.51
N LEU A 215 -9.38 0.87 32.62
CA LEU A 215 -10.28 1.11 31.50
C LEU A 215 -10.17 2.55 30.98
N VAL A 216 -10.14 3.54 31.87
CA VAL A 216 -9.95 4.95 31.50
C VAL A 216 -8.59 5.16 30.86
N GLY A 217 -7.51 4.61 31.42
CA GLY A 217 -6.16 4.67 30.85
C GLY A 217 -6.09 4.05 29.46
N PHE A 218 -6.73 2.89 29.26
CA PHE A 218 -6.83 2.25 27.96
C PHE A 218 -7.61 3.12 26.95
N ILE A 219 -8.74 3.69 27.36
CA ILE A 219 -9.53 4.60 26.51
C ILE A 219 -8.71 5.83 26.13
N VAL A 220 -7.99 6.44 27.09
CA VAL A 220 -7.12 7.59 26.85
C VAL A 220 -6.00 7.21 25.88
N LEU A 221 -5.36 6.07 26.05
CA LEU A 221 -4.34 5.58 25.12
C LEU A 221 -4.89 5.40 23.71
N VAL A 222 -6.05 4.75 23.56
CA VAL A 222 -6.73 4.58 22.27
C VAL A 222 -7.05 5.94 21.65
N LEU A 223 -7.52 6.91 22.43
CA LEU A 223 -7.82 8.27 21.97
C LEU A 223 -6.55 8.98 21.49
N VAL A 224 -5.46 8.91 22.26
CA VAL A 224 -4.15 9.50 21.90
C VAL A 224 -3.62 8.88 20.61
N LEU A 225 -3.64 7.55 20.48
CA LEU A 225 -3.19 6.87 19.25
C LEU A 225 -4.07 7.26 18.05
N THR A 226 -5.38 7.39 18.26
CA THR A 226 -6.30 7.82 17.22
C THR A 226 -6.04 9.26 16.80
N ALA A 227 -5.84 10.17 17.75
CA ALA A 227 -5.47 11.56 17.49
C ALA A 227 -4.14 11.67 16.73
N LEU A 228 -3.13 10.88 17.11
CA LEU A 228 -1.86 10.81 16.41
C LEU A 228 -2.03 10.29 14.98
N SER A 229 -2.92 9.31 14.76
CA SER A 229 -3.25 8.80 13.42
C SER A 229 -3.93 9.88 12.55
N MET A 230 -4.87 10.63 13.12
CA MET A 230 -5.54 11.76 12.46
C MET A 230 -4.54 12.84 12.04
N LEU A 231 -3.65 13.22 12.97
CA LEU A 231 -2.60 14.19 12.72
C LEU A 231 -1.62 13.70 11.64
N ALA A 232 -1.21 12.44 11.70
CA ALA A 232 -0.37 11.83 10.67
C ALA A 232 -1.03 11.84 9.28
N ALA A 233 -2.34 11.57 9.18
CA ALA A 233 -3.06 11.65 7.91
C ALA A 233 -3.03 13.07 7.31
N VAL A 234 -3.24 14.11 8.12
CA VAL A 234 -3.11 15.50 7.67
C VAL A 234 -1.68 15.79 7.21
N LEU A 235 -0.69 15.40 8.01
CA LEU A 235 0.72 15.63 7.72
C LEU A 235 1.23 14.91 6.45
N ILE A 236 0.68 13.73 6.15
CA ILE A 236 1.06 12.92 4.99
C ILE A 236 0.38 13.40 3.70
N TYR A 237 -0.89 13.83 3.76
CA TYR A 237 -1.67 14.10 2.54
C TYR A 237 -1.94 15.58 2.28
N HIS A 238 -1.98 16.46 3.28
CA HIS A 238 -2.30 17.87 3.08
C HIS A 238 -1.13 18.65 2.45
N PRO A 239 -1.36 19.65 1.59
CA PRO A 239 -2.58 19.84 0.80
C PRO A 239 -2.69 18.73 -0.25
N TYR A 240 -3.85 18.09 -0.36
CA TYR A 240 -4.07 17.03 -1.34
C TYR A 240 -4.71 17.62 -2.60
N ARG A 241 -4.13 17.36 -3.76
CA ARG A 241 -4.73 17.67 -5.07
C ARG A 241 -4.58 16.49 -6.02
N LEU A 242 -5.67 16.17 -6.70
CA LEU A 242 -5.70 15.30 -7.87
C LEU A 242 -6.11 16.15 -9.07
N GLU A 243 -5.25 16.20 -10.07
CA GLU A 243 -5.44 16.99 -11.28
C GLU A 243 -5.39 16.08 -12.49
N ARG A 244 -6.18 16.41 -13.52
CA ARG A 244 -6.07 15.78 -14.84
C ARG A 244 -5.41 16.80 -15.74
N GLN A 245 -4.32 16.41 -16.39
CA GLN A 245 -3.60 17.26 -17.35
C GLN A 245 -3.22 16.42 -18.55
N GLN A 246 -3.72 16.79 -19.75
CA GLN A 246 -3.35 16.16 -21.03
C GLN A 246 -3.37 14.60 -21.01
N GLY A 247 -4.38 14.00 -20.38
CA GLY A 247 -4.49 12.53 -20.27
C GLY A 247 -3.60 11.88 -19.20
N LYS A 248 -2.87 12.66 -18.40
CA LYS A 248 -2.18 12.23 -17.18
C LYS A 248 -3.00 12.62 -15.94
N LEU A 249 -2.92 11.78 -14.91
CA LEU A 249 -3.45 12.00 -13.58
C LEU A 249 -2.28 12.35 -12.66
N LEU A 250 -2.30 13.56 -12.11
CA LEU A 250 -1.28 14.09 -11.23
C LEU A 250 -1.84 14.14 -9.80
N GLN A 251 -1.22 13.40 -8.90
CA GLN A 251 -1.49 13.49 -7.48
C GLN A 251 -0.36 14.25 -6.81
N SER A 252 -0.67 15.33 -6.11
CA SER A 252 0.27 16.09 -5.31
C SER A 252 -0.20 16.21 -3.86
N GLY A 253 0.74 16.14 -2.92
CA GLY A 253 0.47 16.48 -1.53
C GLY A 253 1.49 16.01 -0.51
N GLY A 254 1.28 16.44 0.72
CA GLY A 254 2.07 16.11 1.91
C GLY A 254 2.86 17.29 2.47
N LEU A 255 2.69 17.54 3.78
CA LEU A 255 3.41 18.59 4.52
C LEU A 255 4.80 18.10 4.94
N LEU A 256 4.90 16.83 5.36
CA LEU A 256 6.14 16.23 5.81
C LEU A 256 7.00 15.76 4.64
N ASN A 257 6.40 15.01 3.73
CA ASN A 257 7.04 14.52 2.54
C ASN A 257 6.18 14.92 1.35
N HIS A 258 6.54 16.04 0.72
CA HIS A 258 5.81 16.52 -0.44
C HIS A 258 6.09 15.57 -1.61
N ARG A 259 5.06 14.84 -2.05
CA ARG A 259 5.15 13.84 -3.13
C ARG A 259 4.32 14.28 -4.32
N GLN A 260 4.91 14.17 -5.51
CA GLN A 260 4.20 14.33 -6.78
C GLN A 260 4.27 13.01 -7.56
N LEU A 261 3.10 12.43 -7.82
CA LEU A 261 2.91 11.19 -8.55
C LEU A 261 2.19 11.49 -9.86
N ALA A 262 2.75 11.05 -10.97
CA ALA A 262 2.17 11.24 -12.29
C ALA A 262 1.89 9.88 -12.93
N MET A 263 0.67 9.66 -13.40
CA MET A 263 0.29 8.42 -14.07
C MET A 263 -0.51 8.74 -15.32
N GLU A 264 -0.16 8.14 -16.45
CA GLU A 264 -1.00 8.21 -17.65
C GLU A 264 -2.33 7.48 -17.42
N HIS A 265 -3.43 8.11 -17.81
CA HIS A 265 -4.78 7.56 -17.68
C HIS A 265 -4.90 6.20 -18.40
N ARG A 266 -4.27 6.04 -19.57
CA ARG A 266 -4.25 4.78 -20.32
C ARG A 266 -3.62 3.61 -19.55
N ARG A 267 -2.71 3.86 -18.62
CA ARG A 267 -2.06 2.83 -17.80
C ARG A 267 -2.91 2.30 -16.65
N LEU A 268 -4.09 2.89 -16.41
CA LEU A 268 -5.03 2.42 -15.37
C LEU A 268 -5.59 1.02 -15.71
N GLN A 269 -5.38 0.03 -14.84
CA GLN A 269 -5.80 -1.36 -15.08
C GLN A 269 -7.11 -1.74 -14.39
N TRP A 270 -7.30 -1.30 -13.16
CA TRP A 270 -8.56 -1.41 -12.43
C TRP A 270 -8.68 -0.30 -11.38
N LEU A 271 -9.92 -0.08 -10.93
CA LEU A 271 -10.24 0.78 -9.80
C LEU A 271 -10.57 -0.07 -8.58
N GLU A 272 -10.04 0.29 -7.42
CA GLU A 272 -10.41 -0.33 -6.15
C GLU A 272 -11.05 0.71 -5.24
N LEU A 273 -12.35 0.55 -4.98
CA LEU A 273 -13.07 1.32 -3.98
C LEU A 273 -13.08 0.56 -2.65
N ARG A 274 -12.68 1.21 -1.58
CA ARG A 274 -12.67 0.67 -0.23
C ARG A 274 -13.64 1.42 0.66
N ARG A 275 -14.28 0.68 1.56
CA ARG A 275 -15.20 1.23 2.55
C ARG A 275 -15.12 0.44 3.85
N ASN A 276 -14.46 1.01 4.85
CA ASN A 276 -14.41 0.43 6.20
C ASN A 276 -15.74 0.59 6.93
N LEU A 277 -15.86 -0.01 8.11
CA LEU A 277 -17.00 0.18 9.02
C LEU A 277 -17.22 1.65 9.34
N LEU A 278 -16.15 2.37 9.68
CA LEU A 278 -16.21 3.80 9.98
C LEU A 278 -16.53 4.63 8.74
N ASP A 279 -15.93 4.31 7.58
CA ASP A 279 -16.30 4.97 6.32
C ASP A 279 -17.77 4.72 5.95
N ARG A 280 -18.33 3.56 6.30
CA ARG A 280 -19.76 3.27 6.13
C ARG A 280 -20.61 4.21 6.98
N LEU A 281 -20.26 4.36 8.25
CA LEU A 281 -20.94 5.23 9.20
C LEU A 281 -20.92 6.69 8.75
N PHE A 282 -19.77 7.17 8.29
CA PHE A 282 -19.58 8.56 7.85
C PHE A 282 -19.92 8.80 6.37
N GLY A 283 -20.41 7.79 5.64
CA GLY A 283 -20.78 7.91 4.24
C GLY A 283 -19.61 8.21 3.29
N ARG A 284 -18.38 7.83 3.67
CA ARG A 284 -17.15 8.07 2.90
C ARG A 284 -16.69 6.83 2.14
N TRP A 285 -15.82 7.07 1.17
CA TRP A 285 -15.16 6.05 0.36
C TRP A 285 -13.68 6.36 0.23
N GLN A 286 -12.89 5.35 -0.08
CA GLN A 286 -11.50 5.49 -0.47
C GLN A 286 -11.33 4.90 -1.87
N LEU A 287 -10.65 5.61 -2.76
CA LEU A 287 -10.35 5.11 -4.10
C LEU A 287 -8.86 4.88 -4.23
N SER A 288 -8.50 3.73 -4.79
CA SER A 288 -7.14 3.39 -5.18
C SER A 288 -7.12 3.08 -6.68
N LEU A 289 -6.31 3.82 -7.42
CA LEU A 289 -6.04 3.60 -8.83
C LEU A 289 -4.83 2.67 -8.95
N HIS A 290 -4.97 1.57 -9.68
CA HIS A 290 -3.88 0.62 -9.87
C HIS A 290 -3.34 0.71 -11.30
N PRO A 291 -2.15 1.29 -11.51
CA PRO A 291 -1.48 1.27 -12.80
C PRO A 291 -0.94 -0.13 -13.16
N VAL A 292 -0.52 -0.27 -14.42
CA VAL A 292 0.38 -1.36 -14.87
C VAL A 292 1.55 -1.50 -13.88
N ARG A 293 1.72 -2.70 -13.32
CA ARG A 293 2.92 -3.07 -12.56
C ARG A 293 4.01 -3.48 -13.54
N ASP A 294 5.20 -2.91 -13.38
CA ASP A 294 6.39 -3.53 -13.93
C ASP A 294 6.67 -4.84 -13.17
N GLY A 295 6.80 -5.93 -13.94
CA GLY A 295 6.53 -7.30 -13.51
C GLY A 295 7.46 -7.92 -12.46
N ASN A 296 8.27 -7.16 -11.72
CA ASN A 296 9.13 -7.77 -10.69
C ASN A 296 9.58 -6.81 -9.58
N THR A 297 8.65 -6.15 -8.89
CA THR A 297 8.95 -5.55 -7.58
C THR A 297 9.32 -6.67 -6.60
N LYS A 298 10.60 -6.76 -6.21
CA LYS A 298 11.05 -7.70 -5.18
C LYS A 298 10.30 -7.44 -3.88
N GLN A 299 10.01 -8.49 -3.11
CA GLN A 299 9.45 -8.39 -1.75
C GLN A 299 10.28 -7.36 -0.94
N GLY A 300 9.70 -6.20 -0.65
CA GLY A 300 10.35 -5.12 0.12
C GLY A 300 10.52 -3.78 -0.62
N GLN A 301 10.41 -3.71 -1.95
CA GLN A 301 10.30 -2.44 -2.68
C GLN A 301 8.83 -2.01 -2.80
N GLU A 302 8.58 -0.71 -2.65
CA GLU A 302 7.22 -0.16 -2.69
C GLU A 302 6.55 -0.56 -4.02
N PRO A 303 5.33 -1.12 -3.99
CA PRO A 303 4.64 -1.50 -5.22
C PRO A 303 4.44 -0.26 -6.09
N SER A 304 4.52 -0.43 -7.42
CA SER A 304 4.13 0.55 -8.45
C SER A 304 3.10 1.54 -7.90
N GLN A 305 3.47 2.81 -7.85
CA GLN A 305 2.91 3.80 -6.93
C GLN A 305 1.41 3.98 -7.18
N LYS A 306 0.60 3.42 -6.27
CA LYS A 306 -0.87 3.48 -6.35
C LYS A 306 -1.31 4.90 -6.05
N LEU A 307 -2.09 5.49 -6.95
CA LEU A 307 -2.72 6.78 -6.66
C LEU A 307 -3.89 6.54 -5.71
N LEU A 308 -3.89 7.25 -4.59
CA LEU A 308 -4.86 7.08 -3.52
C LEU A 308 -5.60 8.38 -3.31
N ALA A 309 -6.93 8.32 -3.45
CA ALA A 309 -7.83 9.43 -3.15
C ALA A 309 -8.57 9.14 -1.83
N PRO A 310 -8.21 9.85 -0.74
CA PRO A 310 -8.80 9.63 0.58
C PRO A 310 -10.16 10.34 0.72
N ALA A 311 -10.99 9.82 1.64
CA ALA A 311 -12.24 10.44 2.15
C ALA A 311 -13.24 10.98 1.11
N LEU A 312 -13.44 10.24 0.02
CA LEU A 312 -14.39 10.55 -1.04
C LEU A 312 -15.84 10.58 -0.57
N ARG A 313 -16.59 11.56 -1.04
CA ARG A 313 -18.05 11.61 -0.89
C ARG A 313 -18.70 10.79 -2.00
N THR A 314 -19.90 10.29 -1.74
CA THR A 314 -20.70 9.56 -2.74
C THR A 314 -20.98 10.38 -4.00
N ALA A 315 -21.12 11.71 -3.88
CA ALA A 315 -21.35 12.62 -5.00
C ALA A 315 -20.13 12.79 -5.92
N GLU A 316 -18.90 12.54 -5.41
CA GLU A 316 -17.65 12.69 -6.16
C GLU A 316 -17.27 11.38 -6.89
N LEU A 317 -17.91 10.25 -6.56
CA LEU A 317 -17.62 8.96 -7.16
C LEU A 317 -17.87 8.90 -8.68
N PRO A 318 -18.96 9.44 -9.24
CA PRO A 318 -19.24 9.33 -10.67
C PRO A 318 -18.10 9.87 -11.55
N GLU A 319 -17.50 11.00 -11.16
CA GLU A 319 -16.42 11.65 -11.92
C GLU A 319 -15.15 10.79 -11.95
N LEU A 320 -14.79 10.17 -10.82
CA LEU A 320 -13.62 9.29 -10.76
C LEU A 320 -13.89 7.91 -11.35
N LEU A 321 -15.11 7.40 -11.23
CA LEU A 321 -15.52 6.17 -11.90
C LEU A 321 -15.51 6.35 -13.42
N ALA A 322 -15.80 7.55 -13.91
CA ALA A 322 -15.75 7.88 -15.33
C ALA A 322 -14.32 7.75 -15.90
N LEU A 323 -13.27 7.79 -15.06
CA LEU A 323 -11.91 7.45 -15.47
C LEU A 323 -11.78 5.99 -15.93
N ALA A 324 -12.49 5.04 -15.30
CA ALA A 324 -12.60 3.70 -15.89
C ALA A 324 -13.70 3.61 -16.94
N GLY A 325 -14.56 4.63 -17.05
CA GLY A 325 -15.76 4.72 -17.88
C GLY A 325 -17.04 4.17 -17.22
N ALA A 326 -17.05 4.03 -15.89
CA ALA A 326 -18.27 3.69 -15.15
C ALA A 326 -18.92 4.98 -14.63
N GLN A 327 -20.24 5.09 -14.67
CA GLN A 327 -20.93 6.30 -14.20
C GLN A 327 -21.45 6.16 -12.77
N ARG A 328 -21.74 4.94 -12.31
CA ARG A 328 -22.38 4.68 -11.03
C ARG A 328 -21.83 3.42 -10.37
N LEU A 329 -22.07 3.31 -9.08
CA LEU A 329 -21.91 2.05 -8.35
C LEU A 329 -22.96 1.03 -8.82
N PRO A 330 -22.63 -0.27 -8.79
CA PRO A 330 -23.55 -1.31 -9.20
C PRO A 330 -24.79 -1.33 -8.29
N GLN A 331 -25.97 -1.19 -8.88
CA GLN A 331 -27.26 -1.15 -8.15
C GLN A 331 -27.90 -2.53 -7.98
N GLY A 332 -27.48 -3.51 -8.79
CA GLY A 332 -28.01 -4.87 -8.76
C GLY A 332 -27.51 -5.74 -7.61
N ALA A 333 -28.09 -6.94 -7.49
CA ALA A 333 -27.65 -7.92 -6.50
C ALA A 333 -26.35 -8.60 -6.94
N PHE A 334 -25.39 -8.67 -6.01
CA PHE A 334 -24.13 -9.40 -6.24
C PHE A 334 -24.37 -10.92 -6.17
N CYS A 335 -23.88 -11.64 -7.18
CA CYS A 335 -23.81 -13.09 -7.19
C CYS A 335 -22.81 -13.56 -6.13
N ARG A 336 -23.30 -14.22 -5.08
CA ARG A 336 -22.48 -14.72 -3.98
C ARG A 336 -21.77 -16.02 -4.37
N PRO A 337 -20.61 -16.32 -3.75
CA PRO A 337 -20.04 -17.67 -3.82
C PRO A 337 -21.05 -18.72 -3.33
N PRO A 338 -21.04 -19.95 -3.86
CA PRO A 338 -22.01 -20.98 -3.47
C PRO A 338 -21.88 -21.37 -2.00
N ALA A 339 -22.95 -21.90 -1.41
CA ALA A 339 -22.97 -22.38 -0.02
C ALA A 339 -21.89 -23.45 0.26
N TYR A 340 -21.46 -24.20 -0.76
CA TYR A 340 -20.34 -25.14 -0.64
C TYR A 340 -19.03 -24.44 -0.24
N TYR A 341 -18.77 -23.24 -0.75
CA TYR A 341 -17.60 -22.45 -0.36
C TYR A 341 -17.69 -22.03 1.12
N LEU A 342 -18.88 -21.64 1.58
CA LEU A 342 -19.13 -21.33 2.99
C LEU A 342 -18.88 -22.55 3.89
N GLY A 343 -19.45 -23.72 3.55
CA GLY A 343 -19.26 -24.94 4.34
C GLY A 343 -17.79 -25.35 4.45
N ARG A 344 -17.00 -25.15 3.37
CA ARG A 344 -15.55 -25.35 3.42
C ARG A 344 -14.88 -24.32 4.33
N LEU A 345 -15.16 -23.03 4.21
CA LEU A 345 -14.58 -22.02 5.10
C LEU A 345 -14.87 -22.31 6.58
N LEU A 346 -16.10 -22.75 6.89
CA LEU A 346 -16.50 -23.14 8.24
C LEU A 346 -15.72 -24.37 8.73
N LEU A 347 -15.52 -25.40 7.88
CA LEU A 347 -14.72 -26.57 8.22
C LEU A 347 -13.27 -26.21 8.55
N TRP A 348 -12.63 -25.37 7.73
CA TRP A 348 -11.24 -24.95 7.95
C TRP A 348 -11.06 -24.09 9.20
N THR A 349 -12.12 -23.39 9.63
CA THR A 349 -12.12 -22.56 10.85
C THR A 349 -12.68 -23.30 12.07
N ALA A 350 -13.25 -24.50 11.90
CA ALA A 350 -13.83 -25.28 12.99
C ALA A 350 -12.80 -25.74 14.02
N LEU A 351 -11.63 -26.22 13.60
CA LEU A 351 -10.59 -26.67 14.54
C LEU A 351 -10.02 -25.51 15.38
N PRO A 352 -9.60 -24.36 14.79
CA PRO A 352 -9.20 -23.19 15.59
C PRO A 352 -10.31 -22.69 16.52
N ALA A 353 -11.56 -22.65 16.05
CA ALA A 353 -12.70 -22.23 16.85
C ALA A 353 -12.95 -23.16 18.05
N LEU A 354 -12.85 -24.47 17.83
CA LEU A 354 -12.97 -25.48 18.88
C LEU A 354 -11.84 -25.37 19.89
N LEU A 355 -10.59 -25.20 19.44
CA LEU A 355 -9.44 -25.02 20.33
C LEU A 355 -9.55 -23.74 21.16
N LEU A 356 -9.98 -22.62 20.55
CA LEU A 356 -10.24 -21.36 21.25
C LEU A 356 -11.36 -21.50 22.28
N GLY A 357 -12.48 -22.14 21.90
CA GLY A 357 -13.60 -22.39 22.80
C GLY A 357 -13.22 -23.32 23.95
N ALA A 358 -12.50 -24.41 23.69
CA ALA A 358 -12.06 -25.36 24.70
C ALA A 358 -11.03 -24.74 25.67
N GLY A 359 -10.07 -23.97 25.15
CA GLY A 359 -9.07 -23.28 25.99
C GLY A 359 -9.69 -22.20 26.87
N SER A 360 -10.60 -21.40 26.33
CA SER A 360 -11.30 -20.37 27.12
C SER A 360 -12.35 -20.94 28.08
N ALA A 361 -12.87 -22.14 27.85
CA ALA A 361 -13.84 -22.78 28.75
C ALA A 361 -13.25 -23.13 30.12
N ILE A 362 -11.93 -23.31 30.20
CA ILE A 362 -11.20 -23.58 31.43
C ILE A 362 -11.27 -22.38 32.39
N GLU A 363 -11.24 -21.16 31.86
CA GLU A 363 -11.22 -19.93 32.68
C GLU A 363 -12.56 -19.18 32.72
N LEU A 364 -13.33 -19.14 31.63
CA LEU A 364 -14.57 -18.35 31.50
C LEU A 364 -15.87 -19.18 31.60
N GLY A 365 -15.79 -20.51 31.76
CA GLY A 365 -16.97 -21.39 31.83
C GLY A 365 -17.79 -21.42 30.54
N TRP A 366 -19.12 -21.60 30.64
CA TRP A 366 -20.02 -21.70 29.46
C TRP A 366 -20.00 -20.48 28.52
N GLY A 367 -19.56 -19.31 29.00
CA GLY A 367 -19.36 -18.11 28.18
C GLY A 367 -18.33 -18.29 27.06
N ALA A 368 -17.39 -19.23 27.23
CA ALA A 368 -16.40 -19.61 26.22
C ALA A 368 -17.00 -20.19 24.93
N LEU A 369 -18.22 -20.75 24.99
CA LEU A 369 -18.92 -21.23 23.80
C LEU A 369 -19.25 -20.08 22.83
N LEU A 370 -19.53 -18.88 23.33
CA LEU A 370 -19.77 -17.69 22.49
C LEU A 370 -18.49 -17.26 21.76
N LEU A 371 -17.33 -17.36 22.42
CA LEU A 371 -16.02 -17.10 21.82
C LEU A 371 -15.68 -18.14 20.73
N GLY A 372 -16.06 -19.41 20.94
CA GLY A 372 -15.94 -20.46 19.93
C GLY A 372 -16.86 -20.26 18.71
N LEU A 373 -18.03 -19.64 18.88
CA LEU A 373 -18.97 -19.35 17.78
C LEU A 373 -18.61 -18.09 16.97
N ALA A 374 -17.90 -17.14 17.58
CA ALA A 374 -17.54 -15.88 16.93
C ALA A 374 -16.79 -16.04 15.58
N PRO A 375 -15.81 -16.96 15.42
CA PRO A 375 -15.18 -17.24 14.12
C PRO A 375 -16.15 -17.71 13.04
N TRP A 376 -17.16 -18.51 13.39
CA TRP A 376 -18.15 -18.99 12.43
C TRP A 376 -19.13 -17.88 12.02
N CYS A 377 -19.59 -17.08 12.97
CA CYS A 377 -20.35 -15.86 12.68
C CYS A 377 -19.55 -14.93 11.75
N TRP A 378 -18.26 -14.75 12.03
CA TRP A 378 -17.36 -13.97 11.18
C TRP A 378 -17.27 -14.50 9.75
N VAL A 379 -17.03 -15.80 9.59
CA VAL A 379 -16.93 -16.46 8.28
C VAL A 379 -18.23 -16.31 7.49
N TYR A 380 -19.38 -16.47 8.15
CA TYR A 380 -20.69 -16.27 7.53
C TYR A 380 -20.90 -14.84 7.06
N LEU A 381 -20.60 -13.85 7.90
CA LEU A 381 -20.71 -12.44 7.54
C LEU A 381 -19.72 -12.05 6.43
N TYR A 382 -18.51 -12.59 6.44
CA TYR A 382 -17.53 -12.42 5.35
C TYR A 382 -18.06 -13.01 4.03
N TRP A 383 -18.67 -14.20 4.07
CA TRP A 383 -19.29 -14.82 2.90
C TRP A 383 -20.41 -13.94 2.30
N LEU A 384 -21.25 -13.33 3.14
CA LEU A 384 -22.27 -12.36 2.69
C LEU A 384 -21.66 -11.11 2.05
N GLY A 385 -20.49 -10.68 2.54
CA GLY A 385 -19.71 -9.58 1.97
C GLY A 385 -19.11 -9.89 0.60
N CYS A 386 -18.94 -11.16 0.26
CA CYS A 386 -18.32 -11.58 -1.01
C CYS A 386 -19.36 -11.70 -2.14
N GLY A 387 -18.99 -11.25 -3.34
CA GLY A 387 -19.78 -11.47 -4.52
C GLY A 387 -19.19 -10.82 -5.77
N TRP A 388 -19.83 -11.03 -6.90
CA TRP A 388 -19.46 -10.39 -8.16
C TRP A 388 -20.72 -9.99 -8.93
N GLN A 389 -20.57 -9.04 -9.85
CA GLN A 389 -21.65 -8.58 -10.71
C GLN A 389 -21.10 -8.14 -12.06
N LEU A 390 -21.88 -8.41 -13.11
CA LEU A 390 -21.66 -7.83 -14.44
C LEU A 390 -22.59 -6.63 -14.59
N ASP A 391 -22.03 -5.49 -14.98
CA ASP A 391 -22.77 -4.24 -15.17
C ASP A 391 -22.37 -3.63 -16.51
N GLU A 392 -23.35 -3.53 -17.43
CA GLU A 392 -23.24 -3.11 -18.84
C GLU A 392 -22.15 -3.84 -19.64
N ASP A 393 -20.87 -3.59 -19.33
CA ASP A 393 -19.68 -4.15 -19.97
C ASP A 393 -18.48 -4.28 -18.99
N ARG A 394 -18.76 -4.35 -17.69
CA ARG A 394 -17.76 -4.27 -16.62
C ARG A 394 -17.96 -5.38 -15.60
N LEU A 395 -16.86 -5.83 -15.00
CA LEU A 395 -16.88 -6.81 -13.94
C LEU A 395 -16.60 -6.13 -12.60
N TRP A 396 -17.61 -6.12 -11.74
CA TRP A 396 -17.50 -5.71 -10.35
C TRP A 396 -17.26 -6.93 -9.47
N VAL A 397 -16.29 -6.83 -8.57
CA VAL A 397 -16.03 -7.85 -7.56
C VAL A 397 -16.05 -7.19 -6.21
N ARG A 398 -16.78 -7.79 -5.25
CA ARG A 398 -16.90 -7.32 -3.87
C ARG A 398 -16.34 -8.37 -2.92
N ARG A 399 -15.52 -7.96 -1.95
CA ARG A 399 -15.04 -8.83 -0.86
C ARG A 399 -14.87 -8.06 0.43
N GLY A 400 -14.93 -8.80 1.53
CA GLY A 400 -14.63 -8.28 2.87
C GLY A 400 -15.86 -7.98 3.70
N LEU A 401 -15.64 -7.88 5.01
CA LEU A 401 -16.66 -7.66 6.02
C LEU A 401 -16.49 -6.28 6.68
N TRP A 402 -15.39 -6.11 7.42
CA TRP A 402 -15.05 -4.85 8.10
C TRP A 402 -14.64 -3.77 7.11
N SER A 403 -13.64 -4.08 6.29
CA SER A 403 -13.30 -3.34 5.07
C SER A 403 -13.96 -4.03 3.88
N GLN A 404 -14.87 -3.34 3.21
CA GLN A 404 -15.45 -3.81 1.94
C GLN A 404 -14.64 -3.24 0.79
N HIS A 405 -14.14 -4.12 -0.06
CA HIS A 405 -13.38 -3.80 -1.25
C HIS A 405 -14.25 -4.09 -2.47
N PHE A 406 -14.36 -3.11 -3.36
CA PHE A 406 -15.05 -3.17 -4.64
C PHE A 406 -14.01 -2.96 -5.74
N TRP A 407 -13.70 -4.01 -6.49
CA TRP A 407 -12.86 -3.92 -7.67
C TRP A 407 -13.72 -3.73 -8.90
N LEU A 408 -13.43 -2.70 -9.66
CA LEU A 408 -13.96 -2.47 -11.00
C LEU A 408 -12.87 -2.79 -12.01
N LEU A 409 -13.01 -3.93 -12.67
CA LEU A 409 -12.12 -4.39 -13.72
C LEU A 409 -12.53 -3.84 -15.08
N LEU A 410 -11.53 -3.46 -15.89
CA LEU A 410 -11.70 -3.13 -17.29
C LEU A 410 -11.46 -4.41 -18.13
N PRO A 411 -12.49 -5.04 -18.71
CA PRO A 411 -12.34 -6.34 -19.38
C PRO A 411 -11.34 -6.34 -20.54
N HIS A 412 -11.24 -5.23 -21.27
CA HIS A 412 -10.31 -5.08 -22.39
C HIS A 412 -8.82 -5.02 -21.97
N LYS A 413 -8.52 -4.83 -20.67
CA LYS A 413 -7.14 -4.83 -20.13
C LYS A 413 -6.77 -6.14 -19.45
N VAL A 414 -7.63 -7.14 -19.48
CA VAL A 414 -7.33 -8.46 -18.93
C VAL A 414 -6.31 -9.17 -19.82
N GLN A 415 -5.15 -9.52 -19.26
CA GLN A 415 -4.06 -10.17 -19.99
C GLN A 415 -4.22 -11.69 -20.04
N GLY A 416 -4.85 -12.28 -19.02
CA GLY A 416 -4.97 -13.72 -18.91
C GLY A 416 -6.10 -14.14 -18.00
N VAL A 417 -6.70 -15.28 -18.34
CA VAL A 417 -7.79 -15.89 -17.60
C VAL A 417 -7.52 -17.37 -17.45
N LYS A 418 -7.37 -17.84 -16.21
CA LYS A 418 -7.10 -19.25 -15.89
C LYS A 418 -8.27 -19.84 -15.10
N LEU A 419 -8.78 -20.97 -15.55
CA LEU A 419 -9.70 -21.78 -14.77
C LEU A 419 -8.91 -22.81 -13.98
N VAL A 420 -9.07 -22.81 -12.66
CA VAL A 420 -8.42 -23.76 -11.76
C VAL A 420 -9.50 -24.60 -11.09
N GLN A 421 -9.35 -25.92 -11.18
CA GLN A 421 -10.24 -26.87 -10.51
C GLN A 421 -9.42 -27.84 -9.67
N SER A 422 -9.64 -27.79 -8.35
CA SER A 422 -9.15 -28.84 -7.44
C SER A 422 -9.99 -30.12 -7.55
N PRO A 423 -9.49 -31.29 -7.11
CA PRO A 423 -10.23 -32.55 -7.21
C PRO A 423 -11.67 -32.49 -6.67
N GLY A 424 -11.88 -31.88 -5.49
CA GLY A 424 -13.21 -31.70 -4.91
C GLY A 424 -14.10 -30.66 -5.61
N GLN A 425 -13.52 -29.76 -6.41
CA GLN A 425 -14.28 -28.84 -7.28
C GLN A 425 -14.74 -29.53 -8.56
N ARG A 426 -13.90 -30.41 -9.14
CA ARG A 426 -14.20 -31.15 -10.37
C ARG A 426 -15.43 -32.04 -10.19
N THR A 427 -15.47 -32.81 -9.11
CA THR A 427 -16.59 -33.73 -8.83
C THR A 427 -17.93 -33.02 -8.61
N ARG A 428 -17.89 -31.77 -8.16
CA ARG A 428 -19.09 -30.97 -7.84
C ARG A 428 -19.41 -29.90 -8.89
N GLY A 429 -18.69 -29.85 -10.01
CA GLY A 429 -18.94 -28.89 -11.09
C GLY A 429 -18.64 -27.43 -10.73
N TYR A 430 -17.65 -27.16 -9.88
CA TYR A 430 -17.17 -25.82 -9.55
C TYR A 430 -15.81 -25.53 -10.18
N ALA A 431 -15.47 -24.25 -10.34
CA ALA A 431 -14.16 -23.79 -10.76
C ALA A 431 -13.81 -22.45 -10.12
N THR A 432 -12.52 -22.23 -9.85
CA THR A 432 -12.00 -20.93 -9.48
C THR A 432 -11.50 -20.22 -10.74
N LEU A 433 -12.01 -19.02 -11.01
CA LEU A 433 -11.53 -18.18 -12.11
C LEU A 433 -10.42 -17.26 -11.59
N ALA A 434 -9.22 -17.38 -12.12
CA ALA A 434 -8.09 -16.51 -11.81
C ALA A 434 -7.86 -15.55 -12.97
N LEU A 435 -7.98 -14.26 -12.71
CA LEU A 435 -7.79 -13.16 -13.64
C LEU A 435 -6.41 -12.56 -13.42
N THR A 436 -5.67 -12.35 -14.51
CA THR A 436 -4.39 -11.67 -14.49
C THR A 436 -4.48 -10.40 -15.33
N THR A 437 -4.21 -9.28 -14.70
CA THR A 437 -4.05 -7.97 -15.33
C THR A 437 -2.61 -7.51 -15.16
N ALA A 438 -2.23 -6.46 -15.87
CA ALA A 438 -0.90 -5.89 -15.72
C ALA A 438 -0.67 -5.29 -14.32
N ALA A 439 -1.72 -4.97 -13.56
CA ALA A 439 -1.62 -4.47 -12.19
C ALA A 439 -1.54 -5.58 -11.13
N GLY A 440 -1.96 -6.81 -11.46
CA GLY A 440 -1.93 -7.94 -10.54
C GLY A 440 -3.00 -9.00 -10.79
N HIS A 441 -3.26 -9.80 -9.76
CA HIS A 441 -4.12 -10.97 -9.83
C HIS A 441 -5.41 -10.79 -9.03
N LEU A 442 -6.55 -11.11 -9.64
CA LEU A 442 -7.83 -11.19 -8.96
C LEU A 442 -8.42 -12.58 -9.14
N THR A 443 -8.96 -13.17 -8.07
CA THR A 443 -9.59 -14.49 -8.13
C THR A 443 -11.10 -14.39 -7.97
N LEU A 444 -11.85 -15.34 -8.48
CA LEU A 444 -13.27 -15.53 -8.19
C LEU A 444 -13.45 -16.98 -7.75
N PRO A 445 -13.59 -17.22 -6.43
CA PRO A 445 -13.55 -18.56 -5.86
C PRO A 445 -14.87 -19.31 -6.11
N TYR A 446 -14.76 -20.59 -6.48
CA TYR A 446 -15.87 -21.57 -6.50
C TYR A 446 -17.10 -21.14 -7.33
N LEU A 447 -16.90 -20.58 -8.51
CA LEU A 447 -18.00 -20.34 -9.45
C LEU A 447 -18.54 -21.67 -9.99
N PRO A 448 -19.86 -21.80 -10.23
CA PRO A 448 -20.40 -22.89 -11.04
C PRO A 448 -19.68 -22.97 -12.38
N LEU A 449 -19.31 -24.17 -12.83
CA LEU A 449 -18.45 -24.36 -14.01
C LEU A 449 -19.00 -23.65 -15.26
N ARG A 450 -20.33 -23.70 -15.48
CA ARG A 450 -20.98 -23.00 -16.60
C ARG A 450 -20.75 -21.49 -16.54
N GLN A 451 -20.94 -20.87 -15.37
CA GLN A 451 -20.71 -19.44 -15.17
C GLN A 451 -19.23 -19.08 -15.30
N ALA A 452 -18.34 -19.92 -14.78
CA ALA A 452 -16.90 -19.72 -14.89
C ALA A 452 -16.42 -19.76 -16.35
N CYS A 453 -16.93 -20.70 -17.14
CA CYS A 453 -16.65 -20.80 -18.58
C CYS A 453 -17.24 -19.60 -19.35
N TYR A 454 -18.46 -19.18 -19.02
CA TYR A 454 -19.08 -17.99 -19.61
C TYR A 454 -18.24 -16.74 -19.35
N LEU A 455 -17.90 -16.47 -18.09
CA LEU A 455 -17.07 -15.32 -17.71
C LEU A 455 -15.69 -15.36 -18.38
N ARG A 456 -15.05 -16.53 -18.45
CA ARG A 456 -13.78 -16.70 -19.17
C ARG A 456 -13.93 -16.28 -20.63
N ASN A 457 -14.91 -16.84 -21.34
CA ASN A 457 -15.09 -16.58 -22.76
C ASN A 457 -15.47 -15.10 -23.01
N TRP A 458 -16.32 -14.52 -22.17
CA TRP A 458 -16.70 -13.11 -22.24
C TRP A 458 -15.50 -12.18 -22.02
N LEU A 459 -14.68 -12.43 -20.99
CA LEU A 459 -13.46 -11.66 -20.73
C LEU A 459 -12.45 -11.77 -21.86
N LEU A 460 -12.24 -12.98 -22.40
CA LEU A 460 -11.33 -13.19 -23.53
C LEU A 460 -11.83 -12.49 -24.80
N ALA A 461 -13.13 -12.53 -25.08
CA ALA A 461 -13.73 -11.84 -26.21
C ALA A 461 -13.55 -10.32 -26.10
N LYS A 462 -13.80 -9.75 -24.91
CA LYS A 462 -13.59 -8.31 -24.66
C LYS A 462 -12.11 -7.90 -24.66
N ALA A 463 -11.20 -8.78 -24.21
CA ALA A 463 -9.76 -8.54 -24.29
C ALA A 463 -9.22 -8.60 -25.74
N GLN A 464 -9.86 -9.39 -26.61
CA GLN A 464 -9.51 -9.46 -28.05
C GLN A 464 -9.99 -8.24 -28.84
N GLN A 465 -11.13 -7.65 -28.46
CA GLN A 465 -11.63 -6.39 -29.00
C GLN A 465 -10.74 -5.23 -28.48
N ARG A 466 -9.49 -5.15 -28.97
CA ARG A 466 -8.51 -4.11 -28.59
C ARG A 466 -8.90 -2.78 -29.22
N PRO A 467 -9.38 -1.77 -28.47
CA PRO A 467 -9.70 -0.48 -29.05
C PRO A 467 -8.43 0.38 -29.18
N GLU A 468 -7.47 0.29 -28.25
CA GLU A 468 -6.25 1.12 -28.22
C GLU A 468 -5.07 0.39 -27.53
N HIS A 469 -3.84 0.75 -27.90
CA HIS A 469 -2.61 0.38 -27.17
C HIS A 469 -2.60 1.07 -25.79
N TRP A 470 -2.56 0.27 -24.72
CA TRP A 470 -2.55 0.75 -23.32
C TRP A 470 -1.21 0.53 -22.61
N LEU A 471 -0.27 -0.15 -23.29
CA LEU A 471 1.17 -0.12 -23.04
C LEU A 471 1.76 1.00 -23.88
#